data_AF-A0A7V7ARV7-F1
#
_entry.id   AF-A0A7V7ARV7-F1
#
_cell.length_a   1.000
_cell.length_b   1.000
_cell.length_c   1.000
_cell.angle_alpha   90.00
_cell.angle_beta   90.00
_cell.angle_gamma   90.00
#
_symmetry.space_group_name_H-M   'P 1'
#
loop_
_entity.id
_entity.type
_entity.pdbx_description
1 polymer ?
#
loop_
_entity_poly.entity_id
_entity_poly.type
_entity_poly.pdbx_seq_one_letter_code
_entity_poly.pdbx_strand_id
1 'polypeptide(L)'
;MLGNEVLMQERHDLIQGKRVGLVTNQSGVTSTGESMIDILANDPSVNLTALFGPEHGIDGKASAGAYVKSYTHPQLGIPVYSLYGETRMPTREMFSNIDVLLFDVQDIGARTYTYMSTLNYCLVAAEKYNKPVIVLDRPNPLGGVIVDGPVLEDRYKSFVGVDNLPMAHGMTAGELARFFNRKIGADLTVVPMKGYNRTMIYQDTGLKWVPTSPNIPNLDSVFGYMATGLGEGTGIYQADKFTWIGGKGIDSNRFAQLLNNSGLQGVKYIPEPKGSAGGVKLKITDYHLFNPAKSGIYALAYARSLNNFKVPVSGDTIVMFDKVMGTDKIGKYLQQGLSPQQIEAKYAPALAEFKRERTKYLIPDYGPPVATGGITVFVDGKPLYFDVEPYIDSNGRTMVPFRAIAEALGAVVEWSSGVGTVTITKGAQEIVFTVNKTQAVVNGRTRYIDTKPVIRNGRTMVPARYVGEFLGADVKWENGVQKVIITS
;
A
#
# COMPACT_ATOMS: atom_id res chain seq x y z
N MET A 1 -13.37 -13.53 0.67
CA MET A 1 -13.29 -14.08 2.04
C MET A 1 -12.07 -13.51 2.72
N LEU A 2 -12.24 -13.03 3.95
CA LEU A 2 -11.17 -12.56 4.83
C LEU A 2 -10.38 -13.76 5.40
N GLY A 3 -9.16 -13.51 5.90
CA GLY A 3 -8.32 -14.57 6.46
C GLY A 3 -8.96 -15.29 7.65
N ASN A 4 -9.80 -14.59 8.43
CA ASN A 4 -10.54 -15.21 9.54
C ASN A 4 -11.65 -16.17 9.07
N GLU A 5 -12.33 -15.85 7.97
CA GLU A 5 -13.31 -16.76 7.34
C GLU A 5 -12.62 -17.97 6.72
N VAL A 6 -11.46 -17.78 6.07
CA VAL A 6 -10.66 -18.87 5.51
C VAL A 6 -10.13 -19.78 6.63
N LEU A 7 -9.71 -19.21 7.77
CA LEU A 7 -9.33 -20.00 8.94
C LEU A 7 -10.48 -20.92 9.38
N MET A 8 -11.67 -20.35 9.62
CA MET A 8 -12.79 -21.12 10.16
C MET A 8 -13.35 -22.14 9.18
N GLN A 9 -13.35 -21.85 7.88
CA GLN A 9 -13.97 -22.72 6.88
C GLN A 9 -13.02 -23.77 6.30
N GLU A 10 -11.73 -23.47 6.22
CA GLU A 10 -10.80 -24.29 5.43
C GLU A 10 -9.53 -24.67 6.18
N ARG A 11 -9.12 -23.89 7.19
CA ARG A 11 -7.85 -24.07 7.91
C ARG A 11 -8.04 -24.21 9.41
N HIS A 12 -9.18 -24.76 9.82
CA HIS A 12 -9.55 -24.94 11.22
C HIS A 12 -8.57 -25.88 11.96
N ASP A 13 -7.94 -26.80 11.22
CA ASP A 13 -6.83 -27.66 11.65
C ASP A 13 -5.71 -26.89 12.38
N LEU A 14 -5.51 -25.61 12.04
CA LEU A 14 -4.49 -24.79 12.64
C LEU A 14 -4.75 -24.44 14.11
N ILE A 15 -5.99 -24.48 14.58
CA ILE A 15 -6.38 -24.04 15.93
C ILE A 15 -7.14 -25.10 16.74
N GLN A 16 -7.59 -26.19 16.11
CA GLN A 16 -8.33 -27.25 16.78
C GLN A 16 -7.56 -27.84 17.97
N GLY A 17 -8.22 -27.92 19.12
CA GLY A 17 -7.68 -28.45 20.38
C GLY A 17 -6.64 -27.56 21.06
N LYS A 18 -6.35 -26.37 20.54
CA LYS A 18 -5.32 -25.46 21.07
C LYS A 18 -5.89 -24.42 22.03
N ARG A 19 -5.07 -23.98 22.98
CA ARG A 19 -5.30 -22.73 23.72
C ARG A 19 -4.92 -21.55 22.84
N VAL A 20 -5.91 -20.76 22.47
CA VAL A 20 -5.74 -19.64 21.54
C VAL A 20 -5.66 -18.33 22.32
N GLY A 21 -4.63 -17.54 22.01
CA GLY A 21 -4.60 -16.11 22.29
C GLY A 21 -5.00 -15.33 21.04
N LEU A 22 -5.79 -14.28 21.16
CA LEU A 22 -6.22 -13.45 20.02
C LEU A 22 -5.82 -11.99 20.21
N VAL A 23 -4.94 -11.50 19.32
CA VAL A 23 -4.72 -10.05 19.11
C VAL A 23 -5.79 -9.54 18.18
N THR A 24 -6.67 -8.68 18.70
CA THR A 24 -7.81 -8.17 17.94
C THR A 24 -8.33 -6.84 18.50
N ASN A 25 -9.28 -6.25 17.79
CA ASN A 25 -10.10 -5.15 18.26
C ASN A 25 -11.47 -5.18 17.56
N GLN A 26 -12.25 -4.10 17.63
CA GLN A 26 -13.57 -3.99 17.02
C GLN A 26 -13.61 -4.26 15.51
N SER A 27 -12.47 -4.14 14.81
CA SER A 27 -12.36 -4.43 13.38
C SER A 27 -12.17 -5.93 13.08
N GLY A 28 -11.90 -6.75 14.09
CA GLY A 28 -11.77 -8.20 14.03
C GLY A 28 -13.10 -8.91 13.79
N VAL A 29 -13.76 -8.58 12.69
CA VAL A 29 -15.06 -9.14 12.28
C VAL A 29 -14.97 -9.83 10.92
N THR A 30 -15.89 -10.75 10.64
CA THR A 30 -16.08 -11.39 9.32
C THR A 30 -16.67 -10.42 8.30
N SER A 31 -16.84 -10.86 7.04
CA SER A 31 -17.48 -10.03 6.00
C SER A 31 -18.94 -9.69 6.31
N THR A 32 -19.59 -10.49 7.16
CA THR A 32 -20.97 -10.28 7.63
C THR A 32 -21.04 -9.46 8.93
N GLY A 33 -19.91 -9.13 9.54
CA GLY A 33 -19.83 -8.32 10.76
C GLY A 33 -19.85 -9.12 12.07
N GLU A 34 -19.68 -10.44 12.01
CA GLU A 34 -19.59 -11.28 13.20
C GLU A 34 -18.21 -11.18 13.84
N SER A 35 -18.15 -11.02 15.17
CA SER A 35 -16.92 -10.84 15.94
C SER A 35 -16.09 -12.12 16.01
N MET A 36 -14.79 -12.02 15.72
CA MET A 36 -13.87 -13.15 15.85
C MET A 36 -13.72 -13.61 17.31
N ILE A 37 -13.92 -12.72 18.28
CA ILE A 37 -13.97 -13.09 19.70
C ILE A 37 -15.15 -14.05 19.94
N ASP A 38 -16.34 -13.70 19.44
CA ASP A 38 -17.56 -14.48 19.65
C ASP A 38 -17.51 -15.80 18.89
N ILE A 39 -16.95 -15.80 17.67
CA ILE A 39 -16.76 -17.02 16.87
C ILE A 39 -15.87 -18.02 17.62
N LEU A 40 -14.71 -17.58 18.13
CA LEU A 40 -13.79 -18.48 18.85
C LEU A 40 -14.34 -18.90 20.22
N ALA A 41 -15.06 -18.01 20.92
CA ALA A 41 -15.65 -18.34 22.21
C ALA A 41 -16.78 -19.37 22.11
N ASN A 42 -17.51 -19.39 20.99
CA ASN A 42 -18.60 -20.33 20.74
C ASN A 42 -18.19 -21.62 20.01
N ASP A 43 -16.92 -21.74 19.62
CA ASP A 43 -16.39 -22.95 18.98
C ASP A 43 -15.94 -23.97 20.05
N PRO A 44 -16.65 -25.10 20.23
CA PRO A 44 -16.35 -26.08 21.28
C PRO A 44 -15.03 -26.84 21.04
N SER A 45 -14.46 -26.73 19.84
CA SER A 45 -13.22 -27.42 19.47
C SER A 45 -11.97 -26.57 19.69
N VAL A 46 -12.12 -25.32 20.14
CA VAL A 46 -11.04 -24.36 20.39
C VAL A 46 -11.16 -23.85 21.82
N ASN A 47 -10.04 -23.57 22.48
CA ASN A 47 -10.03 -22.97 23.81
C ASN A 47 -9.49 -21.53 23.75
N LEU A 48 -10.37 -20.55 23.62
CA LEU A 48 -9.98 -19.13 23.70
C LEU A 48 -9.60 -18.77 25.15
N THR A 49 -8.33 -18.44 25.38
CA THR A 49 -7.77 -18.29 26.74
C THR A 49 -7.28 -16.88 27.07
N ALA A 50 -7.03 -16.04 26.07
CA ALA A 50 -6.59 -14.67 26.29
C ALA A 50 -6.91 -13.77 25.09
N LEU A 51 -7.21 -12.51 25.37
CA LEU A 51 -7.32 -11.44 24.38
C LEU A 51 -6.19 -10.43 24.56
N PHE A 52 -5.76 -9.82 23.46
CA PHE A 52 -4.69 -8.84 23.43
C PHE A 52 -5.17 -7.61 22.65
N GLY A 53 -5.39 -6.50 23.35
CA GLY A 53 -5.82 -5.25 22.75
C GLY A 53 -4.63 -4.40 22.29
N PRO A 54 -4.57 -3.93 21.03
CA PRO A 54 -3.56 -2.98 20.56
C PRO A 54 -3.85 -1.55 21.06
N GLU A 55 -3.32 -0.53 20.39
CA GLU A 55 -3.77 0.86 20.60
C GLU A 55 -5.31 0.94 20.49
N HIS A 56 -5.93 1.79 21.32
CA HIS A 56 -7.39 1.95 21.45
C HIS A 56 -8.15 0.79 22.16
N GLY A 57 -7.48 -0.32 22.49
CA GLY A 57 -8.09 -1.46 23.18
C GLY A 57 -8.93 -2.35 22.24
N ILE A 58 -9.61 -3.36 22.82
CA ILE A 58 -10.35 -4.34 22.00
C ILE A 58 -11.68 -3.79 21.44
N ASP A 59 -12.19 -2.66 21.95
CA ASP A 59 -13.42 -2.02 21.46
C ASP A 59 -13.18 -0.75 20.62
N GLY A 60 -11.93 -0.31 20.53
CA GLY A 60 -11.51 0.84 19.73
C GLY A 60 -11.96 2.21 20.24
N LYS A 61 -12.47 2.29 21.48
CA LYS A 61 -13.07 3.53 21.99
C LYS A 61 -12.10 4.45 22.69
N ALA A 62 -10.95 3.95 23.15
CA ALA A 62 -9.97 4.77 23.84
C ALA A 62 -9.33 5.80 22.87
N SER A 63 -9.05 7.01 23.37
CA SER A 63 -8.42 8.08 22.59
C SER A 63 -7.00 7.69 22.14
N ALA A 64 -6.52 8.30 21.05
CA ALA A 64 -5.14 8.11 20.59
C ALA A 64 -4.13 8.49 21.69
N GLY A 65 -3.11 7.65 21.89
CA GLY A 65 -2.13 7.83 22.97
C GLY A 65 -2.65 7.52 24.38
N ALA A 66 -3.92 7.16 24.56
CA ALA A 66 -4.47 6.86 25.89
C ALA A 66 -4.07 5.46 26.38
N TYR A 67 -3.77 5.38 27.68
CA TYR A 67 -3.46 4.12 28.34
C TYR A 67 -4.73 3.29 28.57
N VAL A 68 -4.73 2.05 28.10
CA VAL A 68 -5.77 1.05 28.42
C VAL A 68 -5.17 0.04 29.40
N LYS A 69 -5.82 -0.20 30.54
CA LYS A 69 -5.40 -1.22 31.52
C LYS A 69 -5.79 -2.61 31.07
N SER A 70 -5.01 -3.61 31.44
CA SER A 70 -5.43 -5.01 31.36
C SER A 70 -6.59 -5.28 32.33
N TYR A 71 -7.50 -6.20 31.99
CA TYR A 71 -8.69 -6.53 32.78
C TYR A 71 -9.18 -7.96 32.49
N THR A 72 -10.18 -8.43 33.21
CA THR A 72 -10.85 -9.71 32.93
C THR A 72 -12.08 -9.47 32.08
N HIS A 73 -12.21 -10.19 30.96
CA HIS A 73 -13.35 -10.05 30.06
C HIS A 73 -14.67 -10.36 30.80
N PRO A 74 -15.63 -9.42 30.88
CA PRO A 74 -16.75 -9.54 31.81
C PRO A 74 -17.67 -10.75 31.52
N GLN A 75 -17.81 -11.15 30.25
CA GLN A 75 -18.64 -12.27 29.85
C GLN A 75 -17.89 -13.60 29.76
N LEU A 76 -16.59 -13.56 29.42
CA LEU A 76 -15.82 -14.77 29.09
C LEU A 76 -14.94 -15.23 30.27
N GLY A 77 -14.69 -14.36 31.26
CA GLY A 77 -13.83 -14.68 32.40
C GLY A 77 -12.34 -14.82 32.07
N ILE A 78 -11.93 -14.59 30.81
CA ILE A 78 -10.53 -14.68 30.36
C ILE A 78 -9.79 -13.34 30.47
N PRO A 79 -8.46 -13.31 30.61
CA PRO A 79 -7.69 -12.07 30.61
C PRO A 79 -7.73 -11.33 29.27
N VAL A 80 -7.83 -10.00 29.36
CA VAL A 80 -7.61 -9.05 28.27
C VAL A 80 -6.35 -8.25 28.60
N TYR A 81 -5.28 -8.50 27.86
CA TYR A 81 -4.00 -7.81 28.02
C TYR A 81 -3.92 -6.57 27.12
N SER A 82 -3.45 -5.45 27.66
CA SER A 82 -3.18 -4.25 26.88
C SER A 82 -1.75 -4.27 26.32
N LEU A 83 -1.62 -4.21 24.99
CA LEU A 83 -0.36 -4.05 24.25
C LEU A 83 -0.11 -2.60 23.83
N TYR A 84 -0.74 -1.65 24.53
CA TYR A 84 -0.45 -0.22 24.42
C TYR A 84 -0.25 0.44 25.81
N GLY A 85 -0.44 -0.36 26.86
CA GLY A 85 -0.33 0.05 28.25
C GLY A 85 1.11 -0.04 28.78
N GLU A 86 1.28 -0.75 29.91
CA GLU A 86 2.57 -0.90 30.60
C GLU A 86 3.64 -1.54 29.71
N THR A 87 3.18 -2.39 28.78
CA THR A 87 4.01 -2.97 27.74
C THR A 87 3.32 -2.85 26.38
N ARG A 88 4.14 -2.79 25.33
CA ARG A 88 3.71 -2.90 23.93
C ARG A 88 4.02 -4.26 23.31
N MET A 89 4.83 -5.06 24.01
CA MET A 89 5.29 -6.38 23.60
C MET A 89 4.73 -7.41 24.58
N PRO A 90 4.14 -8.52 24.11
CA PRO A 90 3.67 -9.58 25.00
C PRO A 90 4.79 -10.09 25.92
N THR A 91 4.47 -10.32 27.20
CA THR A 91 5.43 -10.91 28.15
C THR A 91 5.36 -12.44 28.13
N ARG A 92 6.32 -13.10 28.79
CA ARG A 92 6.35 -14.56 28.91
C ARG A 92 5.07 -15.08 29.61
N GLU A 93 4.61 -14.39 30.64
CA GLU A 93 3.44 -14.73 31.44
C GLU A 93 2.16 -14.64 30.60
N MET A 94 2.05 -13.65 29.71
CA MET A 94 0.91 -13.56 28.80
C MET A 94 0.88 -14.75 27.82
N PHE A 95 2.05 -15.28 27.44
CA PHE A 95 2.19 -16.40 26.51
C PHE A 95 2.15 -17.78 27.17
N SER A 96 2.23 -17.89 28.51
CA SER A 96 2.18 -19.20 29.18
C SER A 96 0.82 -19.90 29.04
N ASN A 97 -0.22 -19.11 28.84
CA ASN A 97 -1.60 -19.60 28.80
C ASN A 97 -2.09 -19.95 27.38
N ILE A 98 -1.27 -19.72 26.36
CA ILE A 98 -1.63 -19.97 24.95
C ILE A 98 -0.66 -20.97 24.31
N ASP A 99 -1.16 -21.73 23.35
CA ASP A 99 -0.39 -22.60 22.46
C ASP A 99 -0.13 -21.92 21.11
N VAL A 100 -1.01 -21.00 20.69
CA VAL A 100 -0.89 -20.24 19.45
C VAL A 100 -1.46 -18.84 19.62
N LEU A 101 -0.84 -17.86 18.98
CA LEU A 101 -1.33 -16.48 18.91
C LEU A 101 -1.96 -16.21 17.54
N LEU A 102 -3.23 -15.85 17.50
CA LEU A 102 -3.90 -15.32 16.31
C LEU A 102 -3.74 -13.79 16.28
N PHE A 103 -3.56 -13.23 15.09
CA PHE A 103 -3.62 -11.79 14.84
C PHE A 103 -4.71 -11.48 13.81
N ASP A 104 -5.74 -10.73 14.24
CA ASP A 104 -6.88 -10.34 13.41
C ASP A 104 -7.29 -8.88 13.66
N VAL A 105 -6.65 -7.95 12.93
CA VAL A 105 -6.87 -6.49 13.04
C VAL A 105 -6.81 -5.83 11.67
N GLN A 106 -7.78 -4.97 11.36
CA GLN A 106 -7.77 -4.13 10.16
C GLN A 106 -6.84 -2.92 10.33
N ASP A 107 -5.82 -2.85 9.48
CA ASP A 107 -4.91 -1.69 9.36
C ASP A 107 -5.44 -0.65 8.35
N ILE A 108 -4.70 0.44 8.11
CA ILE A 108 -5.04 1.51 7.15
C ILE A 108 -4.03 1.69 6.01
N GLY A 109 -2.94 0.91 5.97
CA GLY A 109 -1.92 0.98 4.92
C GLY A 109 -0.84 2.06 5.14
N ALA A 110 -0.68 2.54 6.37
CA ALA A 110 0.25 3.60 6.74
C ALA A 110 1.25 3.12 7.78
N ARG A 111 2.55 3.37 7.55
CA ARG A 111 3.64 2.96 8.47
C ARG A 111 3.46 3.44 9.91
N THR A 112 2.91 4.63 10.10
CA THR A 112 2.74 5.24 11.43
C THR A 112 1.48 4.78 12.15
N TYR A 113 0.64 3.97 11.52
CA TYR A 113 -0.51 3.36 12.18
C TYR A 113 -0.05 2.10 12.94
N THR A 114 -0.18 2.14 14.27
CA THR A 114 0.67 1.31 15.15
C THR A 114 0.22 -0.15 15.28
N TYR A 115 -0.88 -0.57 14.64
CA TYR A 115 -1.34 -1.96 14.67
C TYR A 115 -0.32 -2.92 14.06
N MET A 116 0.36 -2.50 12.99
CA MET A 116 1.44 -3.30 12.40
C MET A 116 2.71 -3.30 13.26
N SER A 117 2.92 -2.27 14.08
CA SER A 117 3.96 -2.27 15.12
C SER A 117 3.64 -3.27 16.24
N THR A 118 2.37 -3.37 16.65
CA THR A 118 1.92 -4.44 17.57
C THR A 118 2.17 -5.81 16.96
N LEU A 119 1.82 -6.04 15.69
CA LEU A 119 2.14 -7.29 14.99
C LEU A 119 3.63 -7.62 15.03
N ASN A 120 4.50 -6.66 14.71
CA ASN A 120 5.96 -6.85 14.78
C ASN A 120 6.41 -7.26 16.19
N TYR A 121 5.93 -6.57 17.24
CA TYR A 121 6.29 -6.89 18.61
C TYR A 121 5.75 -8.25 19.07
N CYS A 122 4.58 -8.66 18.59
CA CYS A 122 4.06 -10.01 18.78
C CYS A 122 4.97 -11.07 18.14
N LEU A 123 5.47 -10.83 16.91
CA LEU A 123 6.42 -11.72 16.25
C LEU A 123 7.75 -11.82 17.01
N VAL A 124 8.29 -10.69 17.49
CA VAL A 124 9.52 -10.68 18.32
C VAL A 124 9.33 -11.47 19.62
N ALA A 125 8.21 -11.27 20.32
CA ALA A 125 7.91 -12.03 21.53
C ALA A 125 7.70 -13.52 21.23
N ALA A 126 7.06 -13.84 20.11
CA ALA A 126 6.76 -15.19 19.68
C ALA A 126 8.02 -15.99 19.36
N GLU A 127 8.98 -15.41 18.66
CA GLU A 127 10.29 -16.02 18.44
C GLU A 127 10.98 -16.27 19.80
N LYS A 128 11.06 -15.24 20.65
CA LYS A 128 11.73 -15.31 21.95
C LYS A 128 11.15 -16.38 22.89
N TYR A 129 9.85 -16.63 22.81
CA TYR A 129 9.14 -17.56 23.70
C TYR A 129 8.66 -18.84 23.00
N ASN A 130 9.13 -19.09 21.78
CA ASN A 130 8.79 -20.25 20.96
C ASN A 130 7.27 -20.48 20.86
N LYS A 131 6.54 -19.45 20.43
CA LYS A 131 5.09 -19.50 20.22
C LYS A 131 4.75 -19.35 18.74
N PRO A 132 3.97 -20.26 18.15
CA PRO A 132 3.43 -20.08 16.82
C PRO A 132 2.52 -18.85 16.73
N VAL A 133 2.64 -18.09 15.63
CA VAL A 133 1.77 -16.96 15.31
C VAL A 133 1.05 -17.25 13.99
N ILE A 134 -0.26 -17.05 13.99
CA ILE A 134 -1.10 -17.14 12.78
C ILE A 134 -1.69 -15.75 12.51
N VAL A 135 -1.34 -15.18 11.36
CA VAL A 135 -1.91 -13.90 10.91
C VAL A 135 -3.09 -14.16 9.98
N LEU A 136 -4.26 -13.66 10.37
CA LEU A 136 -5.48 -13.72 9.58
C LEU A 136 -5.49 -12.50 8.67
N ASP A 137 -5.18 -12.71 7.39
CA ASP A 137 -4.89 -11.59 6.51
C ASP A 137 -6.13 -10.74 6.20
N ARG A 138 -5.92 -9.44 6.01
CA ARG A 138 -6.95 -8.43 5.74
C ARG A 138 -6.52 -7.47 4.63
N PRO A 139 -7.47 -6.85 3.89
CA PRO A 139 -7.12 -5.94 2.80
C PRO A 139 -6.31 -4.76 3.32
N ASN A 140 -5.28 -4.36 2.56
CA ASN A 140 -4.74 -3.01 2.72
C ASN A 140 -5.76 -2.02 2.12
N PRO A 141 -6.32 -1.07 2.88
CA PRO A 141 -7.37 -0.20 2.36
C PRO A 141 -6.95 0.70 1.20
N LEU A 142 -5.66 1.01 1.09
CA LEU A 142 -5.07 1.78 -0.01
C LEU A 142 -4.66 0.89 -1.20
N GLY A 143 -4.95 -0.41 -1.12
CA GLY A 143 -4.45 -1.42 -2.05
C GLY A 143 -2.95 -1.68 -1.90
N GLY A 144 -2.41 -2.50 -2.80
CA GLY A 144 -0.97 -2.78 -2.86
C GLY A 144 -0.22 -2.07 -3.99
N VAL A 145 -0.92 -1.19 -4.71
CA VAL A 145 -0.36 -0.33 -5.78
C VAL A 145 0.27 0.92 -5.17
N ILE A 146 -0.34 1.56 -4.17
CA ILE A 146 0.22 2.79 -3.60
C ILE A 146 1.41 2.45 -2.69
N VAL A 147 2.61 2.82 -3.14
CA VAL A 147 3.88 2.63 -2.40
C VAL A 147 4.73 3.87 -2.55
N ASP A 148 4.78 4.69 -1.51
CA ASP A 148 5.35 6.04 -1.61
C ASP A 148 5.75 6.63 -0.26
N GLY A 149 6.53 7.70 -0.33
CA GLY A 149 7.05 8.46 0.79
C GLY A 149 8.47 8.05 1.21
N PRO A 150 9.10 8.85 2.10
CA PRO A 150 10.41 8.55 2.66
C PRO A 150 10.44 7.19 3.35
N VAL A 151 11.46 6.39 3.02
CA VAL A 151 11.74 5.09 3.64
C VAL A 151 12.41 5.31 5.00
N LEU A 152 11.93 4.60 6.01
CA LEU A 152 12.44 4.68 7.36
C LEU A 152 13.89 4.18 7.44
N GLU A 153 14.74 4.94 8.13
CA GLU A 153 16.13 4.60 8.44
C GLU A 153 16.27 4.08 9.87
N ASP A 154 17.23 3.18 10.11
CA ASP A 154 17.35 2.44 11.39
C ASP A 154 17.42 3.33 12.62
N ARG A 155 18.09 4.49 12.52
CA ARG A 155 18.19 5.48 13.60
C ARG A 155 16.82 5.98 14.09
N TYR A 156 15.80 5.98 13.25
CA TYR A 156 14.48 6.54 13.54
C TYR A 156 13.43 5.47 13.87
N LYS A 157 13.83 4.20 13.96
CA LYS A 157 12.93 3.11 14.37
C LYS A 157 12.31 3.40 15.74
N SER A 158 11.00 3.23 15.83
CA SER A 158 10.23 3.42 17.05
C SER A 158 8.89 2.71 16.93
N PHE A 159 7.99 2.87 17.91
CA PHE A 159 6.67 2.26 17.84
C PHE A 159 5.79 2.79 16.70
N VAL A 160 6.08 3.97 16.13
CA VAL A 160 5.40 4.50 14.93
C VAL A 160 6.11 4.12 13.62
N GLY A 161 7.05 3.18 13.69
CA GLY A 161 7.81 2.70 12.53
C GLY A 161 8.88 1.69 12.94
N VAL A 162 8.53 0.41 12.89
CA VAL A 162 9.33 -0.69 13.44
C VAL A 162 10.34 -1.31 12.45
N ASP A 163 10.17 -1.04 11.17
CA ASP A 163 11.05 -1.54 10.10
C ASP A 163 11.21 -0.48 9.00
N ASN A 164 12.11 -0.74 8.06
CA ASN A 164 12.48 0.13 6.95
C ASN A 164 11.39 0.18 5.86
N LEU A 165 10.20 0.66 6.24
CA LEU A 165 9.05 0.85 5.38
C LEU A 165 8.99 2.30 4.86
N PRO A 166 8.50 2.55 3.63
CA PRO A 166 8.03 3.87 3.22
C PRO A 166 6.76 4.25 4.01
N MET A 167 6.25 5.47 3.82
CA MET A 167 5.02 5.89 4.50
C MET A 167 3.82 5.04 4.09
N ALA A 168 3.56 4.92 2.79
CA ALA A 168 2.61 3.98 2.21
C ALA A 168 3.37 2.74 1.74
N HIS A 169 3.15 1.59 2.37
CA HIS A 169 3.92 0.36 2.12
C HIS A 169 3.29 -0.55 1.06
N GLY A 170 1.97 -0.44 0.82
CA GLY A 170 1.23 -1.21 -0.17
C GLY A 170 1.30 -2.73 0.05
N MET A 171 1.26 -3.16 1.30
CA MET A 171 1.30 -4.57 1.72
C MET A 171 0.15 -4.85 2.69
N THR A 172 -0.41 -6.06 2.66
CA THR A 172 -1.42 -6.51 3.64
C THR A 172 -0.78 -6.81 5.01
N ALA A 173 -1.59 -7.09 6.04
CA ALA A 173 -1.07 -7.47 7.35
C ALA A 173 -0.24 -8.77 7.28
N GLY A 174 -0.67 -9.75 6.50
CA GLY A 174 0.05 -11.00 6.26
C GLY A 174 1.35 -10.82 5.49
N GLU A 175 1.35 -9.96 4.46
CA GLU A 175 2.58 -9.61 3.72
C GLU A 175 3.57 -8.84 4.60
N LEU A 176 3.08 -7.92 5.44
CA LEU A 176 3.91 -7.24 6.44
C LEU A 176 4.45 -8.20 7.49
N ALA A 177 3.67 -9.18 7.95
CA ALA A 177 4.15 -10.22 8.85
C ALA A 177 5.35 -10.96 8.24
N ARG A 178 5.23 -11.39 6.98
CA ARG A 178 6.34 -12.02 6.23
C ARG A 178 7.54 -11.08 6.10
N PHE A 179 7.30 -9.82 5.79
CA PHE A 179 8.35 -8.81 5.66
C PHE A 179 9.10 -8.63 6.98
N PHE A 180 8.41 -8.40 8.09
CA PHE A 180 9.02 -8.29 9.42
C PHE A 180 9.76 -9.57 9.80
N ASN A 181 9.16 -10.73 9.53
CA ASN A 181 9.72 -12.01 9.93
C ASN A 181 11.07 -12.31 9.26
N ARG A 182 11.42 -11.64 8.15
CA ARG A 182 12.74 -11.75 7.51
C ARG A 182 13.92 -11.44 8.44
N LYS A 183 13.69 -10.64 9.48
CA LYS A 183 14.69 -10.25 10.49
C LYS A 183 14.44 -10.87 11.87
N ILE A 184 13.28 -11.50 12.07
CA ILE A 184 12.83 -11.99 13.38
C ILE A 184 13.03 -13.51 13.45
N GLY A 185 12.45 -14.28 12.51
CA GLY A 185 12.55 -15.74 12.52
C GLY A 185 11.53 -16.46 13.41
N ALA A 186 10.38 -15.85 13.70
CA ALA A 186 9.27 -16.50 14.40
C ALA A 186 8.64 -17.63 13.57
N ASP A 187 8.03 -18.60 14.25
CA ASP A 187 7.13 -19.59 13.64
C ASP A 187 5.83 -18.89 13.19
N LEU A 188 5.81 -18.47 11.93
CA LEU A 188 4.75 -17.67 11.33
C LEU A 188 3.97 -18.48 10.29
N THR A 189 2.67 -18.58 10.50
CA THR A 189 1.70 -18.95 9.47
C THR A 189 0.88 -17.73 9.07
N VAL A 190 0.64 -17.55 7.77
CA VAL A 190 -0.30 -16.53 7.26
C VAL A 190 -1.46 -17.25 6.60
N VAL A 191 -2.68 -16.90 6.98
CA VAL A 191 -3.91 -17.37 6.32
C VAL A 191 -4.34 -16.29 5.32
N PRO A 192 -4.06 -16.47 4.02
CA PRO A 192 -4.37 -15.46 3.01
C PRO A 192 -5.89 -15.37 2.79
N MET A 193 -6.32 -14.19 2.35
CA MET A 193 -7.67 -13.94 1.85
C MET A 193 -7.93 -14.71 0.55
N LYS A 194 -9.20 -14.88 0.21
CA LYS A 194 -9.63 -15.33 -1.12
C LYS A 194 -10.41 -14.24 -1.85
N GLY A 195 -10.04 -14.01 -3.10
CA GLY A 195 -10.66 -13.01 -3.98
C GLY A 195 -10.10 -11.59 -3.86
N TYR A 196 -9.14 -11.35 -2.96
CA TYR A 196 -8.42 -10.07 -2.91
C TYR A 196 -7.38 -10.00 -4.02
N ASN A 197 -7.33 -8.86 -4.72
CA ASN A 197 -6.26 -8.53 -5.65
C ASN A 197 -5.56 -7.25 -5.20
N ARG A 198 -4.26 -7.16 -5.45
CA ARG A 198 -3.42 -6.02 -5.11
C ARG A 198 -3.90 -4.67 -5.67
N THR A 199 -4.67 -4.69 -6.75
CA THR A 199 -5.25 -3.48 -7.35
C THR A 199 -6.52 -3.01 -6.64
N MET A 200 -7.08 -3.82 -5.74
CA MET A 200 -8.27 -3.45 -4.99
C MET A 200 -7.92 -2.47 -3.87
N ILE A 201 -8.62 -1.35 -3.84
CA ILE A 201 -8.76 -0.53 -2.62
C ILE A 201 -9.92 -1.08 -1.78
N TYR A 202 -10.09 -0.60 -0.54
CA TYR A 202 -11.11 -1.18 0.36
C TYR A 202 -12.52 -1.18 -0.25
N GLN A 203 -12.88 -0.12 -0.97
CA GLN A 203 -14.18 0.04 -1.62
C GLN A 203 -14.49 -1.12 -2.61
N ASP A 204 -13.47 -1.64 -3.31
CA ASP A 204 -13.66 -2.69 -4.32
C ASP A 204 -13.95 -4.06 -3.68
N THR A 205 -13.68 -4.22 -2.38
CA THR A 205 -13.87 -5.48 -1.67
C THR A 205 -15.34 -5.76 -1.34
N GLY A 206 -16.20 -4.72 -1.37
CA GLY A 206 -17.59 -4.79 -0.94
C GLY A 206 -17.79 -4.92 0.57
N LEU A 207 -16.71 -4.91 1.36
CA LEU A 207 -16.77 -5.01 2.82
C LEU A 207 -17.27 -3.70 3.44
N LYS A 208 -17.97 -3.83 4.57
CA LYS A 208 -18.33 -2.67 5.39
C LYS A 208 -17.08 -2.18 6.14
N TRP A 209 -16.87 -0.86 6.16
CA TRP A 209 -15.79 -0.27 6.96
C TRP A 209 -16.18 -0.28 8.44
N VAL A 210 -15.33 -0.86 9.28
CA VAL A 210 -15.42 -0.70 10.72
C VAL A 210 -14.40 0.37 11.14
N PRO A 211 -14.83 1.46 11.81
CA PRO A 211 -13.92 2.49 12.30
C PRO A 211 -12.74 1.90 13.07
N THR A 212 -11.52 2.12 12.58
CA THR A 212 -10.32 1.54 13.20
C THR A 212 -9.83 2.36 14.39
N SER A 213 -10.18 3.64 14.47
CA SER A 213 -9.97 4.50 15.64
C SER A 213 -10.98 5.65 15.67
N PRO A 214 -11.10 6.42 16.77
CA PRO A 214 -12.01 7.57 16.85
C PRO A 214 -11.76 8.65 15.78
N ASN A 215 -10.54 8.71 15.22
CA ASN A 215 -10.18 9.65 14.17
C ASN A 215 -10.17 9.05 12.75
N ILE A 216 -10.45 7.76 12.60
CA ILE A 216 -10.60 7.07 11.30
C ILE A 216 -12.01 6.44 11.20
N PRO A 217 -13.08 7.27 11.19
CA PRO A 217 -14.45 6.77 11.12
C PRO A 217 -14.85 6.24 9.73
N ASN A 218 -14.15 6.65 8.67
CA ASN A 218 -14.52 6.33 7.29
C ASN A 218 -13.30 6.29 6.37
N LEU A 219 -13.52 5.91 5.11
CA LEU A 219 -12.46 5.76 4.11
C LEU A 219 -11.83 7.09 3.68
N ASP A 220 -12.55 8.22 3.78
CA ASP A 220 -11.93 9.54 3.58
C ASP A 220 -10.83 9.79 4.61
N SER A 221 -11.07 9.43 5.87
CA SER A 221 -10.07 9.54 6.93
C SER A 221 -8.88 8.61 6.72
N VAL A 222 -9.11 7.41 6.17
CA VAL A 222 -8.05 6.44 5.82
C VAL A 222 -7.08 7.05 4.81
N PHE A 223 -7.60 7.54 3.68
CA PHE A 223 -6.78 8.17 2.65
C PHE A 223 -6.23 9.53 3.13
N GLY A 224 -7.00 10.28 3.92
CA GLY A 224 -6.57 11.56 4.48
C GLY A 224 -5.42 11.45 5.49
N TYR A 225 -5.25 10.30 6.15
CA TYR A 225 -4.32 10.12 7.26
C TYR A 225 -2.89 10.51 6.89
N MET A 226 -2.32 9.89 5.85
CA MET A 226 -0.97 10.23 5.39
C MET A 226 -0.91 11.56 4.64
N ALA A 227 -2.02 12.03 4.09
CA ALA A 227 -2.06 13.31 3.38
C ALA A 227 -2.04 14.52 4.32
N THR A 228 -2.43 14.35 5.59
CA THR A 228 -2.62 15.47 6.53
C THR A 228 -1.89 15.29 7.87
N GLY A 229 -1.67 14.06 8.33
CA GLY A 229 -1.15 13.72 9.67
C GLY A 229 0.38 13.75 9.81
N LEU A 230 1.07 14.69 9.17
CA LEU A 230 2.54 14.67 9.04
C LEU A 230 3.29 15.83 9.73
N GLY A 231 2.57 16.84 10.20
CA GLY A 231 3.15 18.13 10.61
C GLY A 231 3.59 18.23 12.08
N GLU A 232 3.80 17.10 12.77
CA GLU A 232 4.07 17.08 14.20
C GLU A 232 5.22 18.03 14.60
N GLY A 233 4.98 18.91 15.57
CA GLY A 233 5.96 19.91 16.02
C GLY A 233 6.25 21.08 15.06
N THR A 234 5.66 21.11 13.86
CA THR A 234 5.85 22.18 12.86
C THR A 234 4.86 23.34 13.01
N GLY A 235 3.72 23.09 13.67
CA GLY A 235 2.56 24.01 13.67
C GLY A 235 1.62 23.83 12.47
N ILE A 236 1.95 22.93 11.53
CA ILE A 236 1.01 22.39 10.55
C ILE A 236 0.31 21.18 11.15
N TYR A 237 -1.01 21.12 11.06
CA TYR A 237 -1.80 20.08 11.70
C TYR A 237 -3.00 19.67 10.85
N GLN A 238 -3.54 18.50 11.17
CA GLN A 238 -4.73 17.92 10.60
C GLN A 238 -5.99 18.30 11.38
N ALA A 239 -7.13 18.40 10.69
CA ALA A 239 -8.44 18.52 11.32
C ALA A 239 -9.47 17.67 10.56
N ASP A 240 -10.74 17.71 11.02
CA ASP A 240 -11.88 17.07 10.36
C ASP A 240 -11.63 15.59 10.01
N LYS A 241 -11.08 14.84 10.98
CA LYS A 241 -10.79 13.41 10.83
C LYS A 241 -9.89 13.16 9.60
N PHE A 242 -8.78 13.91 9.53
CA PHE A 242 -7.77 13.86 8.47
C PHE A 242 -8.23 14.34 7.09
N THR A 243 -9.37 15.03 6.98
CA THR A 243 -9.84 15.64 5.71
C THR A 243 -9.47 17.11 5.57
N TRP A 244 -8.70 17.67 6.50
CA TRP A 244 -8.20 19.05 6.45
C TRP A 244 -6.74 19.13 6.90
N ILE A 245 -5.95 19.99 6.28
CA ILE A 245 -4.57 20.33 6.70
C ILE A 245 -4.33 21.83 6.61
N GLY A 246 -3.64 22.39 7.60
CA GLY A 246 -3.29 23.81 7.63
C GLY A 246 -2.49 24.21 8.85
N GLY A 247 -2.34 25.52 9.05
CA GLY A 247 -1.55 26.09 10.12
C GLY A 247 -1.61 27.62 10.15
N LYS A 248 -1.06 28.22 11.20
CA LYS A 248 -1.01 29.67 11.35
C LYS A 248 -0.15 30.30 10.24
N GLY A 249 -0.58 31.45 9.72
CA GLY A 249 0.17 32.21 8.71
C GLY A 249 0.11 31.64 7.30
N ILE A 250 -0.77 30.68 7.02
CA ILE A 250 -1.02 30.16 5.68
C ILE A 250 -2.15 30.96 5.02
N ASP A 251 -1.98 31.35 3.76
CA ASP A 251 -3.09 31.81 2.91
C ASP A 251 -3.78 30.58 2.29
N SER A 252 -5.04 30.34 2.65
CA SER A 252 -5.80 29.17 2.18
C SER A 252 -5.96 29.12 0.66
N ASN A 253 -6.20 30.27 0.01
CA ASN A 253 -6.42 30.34 -1.44
C ASN A 253 -5.13 30.01 -2.19
N ARG A 254 -4.01 30.60 -1.76
CA ARG A 254 -2.70 30.32 -2.33
C ARG A 254 -2.28 28.87 -2.09
N PHE A 255 -2.55 28.33 -0.90
CA PHE A 255 -2.23 26.95 -0.59
C PHE A 255 -3.01 25.97 -1.46
N ALA A 256 -4.32 26.18 -1.61
CA ALA A 256 -5.16 25.39 -2.52
C ALA A 256 -4.69 25.50 -3.98
N GLN A 257 -4.32 26.70 -4.44
CA GLN A 257 -3.82 26.91 -5.81
C GLN A 257 -2.53 26.13 -6.06
N LEU A 258 -1.55 26.19 -5.14
CA LEU A 258 -0.29 25.46 -5.27
C LEU A 258 -0.53 23.95 -5.36
N LEU A 259 -1.37 23.41 -4.47
CA LEU A 259 -1.67 21.99 -4.44
C LEU A 259 -2.44 21.53 -5.70
N ASN A 260 -3.50 22.24 -6.10
CA ASN A 260 -4.29 21.88 -7.29
C ASN A 260 -3.48 21.99 -8.59
N ASN A 261 -2.48 22.87 -8.66
CA ASN A 261 -1.61 23.04 -9.84
C ASN A 261 -0.39 22.11 -9.84
N SER A 262 -0.24 21.25 -8.83
CA SER A 262 0.95 20.41 -8.65
C SER A 262 0.90 19.05 -9.35
N GLY A 263 -0.21 18.74 -10.03
CA GLY A 263 -0.42 17.49 -10.76
C GLY A 263 -0.83 16.31 -9.88
N LEU A 264 -1.20 16.54 -8.62
CA LEU A 264 -1.76 15.50 -7.75
C LEU A 264 -3.12 15.04 -8.30
N GLN A 265 -3.27 13.73 -8.52
CA GLN A 265 -4.47 13.13 -9.11
C GLN A 265 -5.44 12.66 -8.03
N GLY A 266 -6.71 12.51 -8.42
CA GLY A 266 -7.74 11.95 -7.55
C GLY A 266 -8.15 12.84 -6.37
N VAL A 267 -7.71 14.11 -6.32
CA VAL A 267 -8.01 15.04 -5.23
C VAL A 267 -8.18 16.46 -5.71
N LYS A 268 -9.07 17.19 -5.04
CA LYS A 268 -9.18 18.65 -5.10
C LYS A 268 -8.98 19.24 -3.71
N TYR A 269 -8.15 20.26 -3.61
CA TYR A 269 -7.92 21.01 -2.39
C TYR A 269 -8.77 22.27 -2.39
N ILE A 270 -9.65 22.40 -1.40
CA ILE A 270 -10.60 23.51 -1.28
C ILE A 270 -10.09 24.44 -0.17
N PRO A 271 -9.90 25.74 -0.43
CA PRO A 271 -9.45 26.67 0.60
C PRO A 271 -10.48 26.74 1.73
N GLU A 272 -10.03 26.51 2.96
CA GLU A 272 -10.92 26.50 4.13
C GLU A 272 -10.11 26.96 5.37
N PRO A 273 -10.14 28.25 5.74
CA PRO A 273 -9.53 28.70 6.98
C PRO A 273 -10.31 28.20 8.20
N LYS A 274 -9.62 27.94 9.31
CA LYS A 274 -10.20 27.56 10.60
C LYS A 274 -9.64 28.44 11.71
N GLY A 275 -10.47 29.36 12.20
CA GLY A 275 -10.06 30.36 13.19
C GLY A 275 -8.91 31.21 12.66
N SER A 276 -7.77 31.20 13.35
CA SER A 276 -6.55 31.93 12.93
C SER A 276 -5.62 31.12 12.00
N ALA A 277 -5.96 29.87 11.71
CA ALA A 277 -5.21 29.02 10.80
C ALA A 277 -5.79 29.10 9.39
N GLY A 278 -4.92 29.26 8.39
CA GLY A 278 -5.28 28.99 7.00
C GLY A 278 -4.99 27.53 6.65
N GLY A 279 -5.71 26.99 5.69
CA GLY A 279 -5.62 25.59 5.33
C GLY A 279 -6.54 25.21 4.19
N VAL A 280 -6.55 23.91 3.90
CA VAL A 280 -7.32 23.33 2.82
C VAL A 280 -8.05 22.07 3.28
N LYS A 281 -9.28 21.93 2.81
CA LYS A 281 -10.05 20.70 2.88
C LYS A 281 -9.73 19.81 1.68
N LEU A 282 -9.49 18.54 1.93
CA LEU A 282 -9.26 17.52 0.92
C LEU A 282 -10.62 16.99 0.46
N LYS A 283 -10.89 17.09 -0.85
CA LYS A 283 -12.00 16.39 -1.50
C LYS A 283 -11.41 15.36 -2.44
N ILE A 284 -11.42 14.10 -2.03
CA ILE A 284 -10.99 12.98 -2.88
C ILE A 284 -12.04 12.80 -3.98
N THR A 285 -11.61 12.84 -5.23
CA THR A 285 -12.46 12.69 -6.42
C THR A 285 -12.30 11.35 -7.09
N ASP A 286 -11.17 10.67 -6.87
CA ASP A 286 -10.90 9.32 -7.35
C ASP A 286 -9.88 8.64 -6.41
N TYR A 287 -10.33 7.62 -5.68
CA TYR A 287 -9.51 6.91 -4.70
C TYR A 287 -8.46 5.99 -5.34
N HIS A 288 -8.66 5.54 -6.58
CA HIS A 288 -7.70 4.72 -7.30
C HIS A 288 -6.50 5.54 -7.78
N LEU A 289 -6.70 6.84 -7.99
CA LEU A 289 -5.66 7.78 -8.44
C LEU A 289 -5.03 8.58 -7.29
N PHE A 290 -5.71 8.70 -6.15
CA PHE A 290 -5.23 9.53 -5.05
C PHE A 290 -4.10 8.85 -4.27
N ASN A 291 -2.90 9.45 -4.32
CA ASN A 291 -1.74 9.02 -3.55
C ASN A 291 -1.57 9.90 -2.28
N PRO A 292 -1.92 9.39 -1.08
CA PRO A 292 -1.93 10.19 0.12
C PRO A 292 -0.54 10.50 0.69
N ALA A 293 0.42 9.57 0.58
CA ALA A 293 1.78 9.79 1.05
C ALA A 293 2.48 10.90 0.25
N LYS A 294 2.37 10.87 -1.08
CA LYS A 294 2.86 11.94 -1.95
C LYS A 294 2.20 13.28 -1.66
N SER A 295 0.86 13.27 -1.53
CA SER A 295 0.06 14.45 -1.23
C SER A 295 0.48 15.13 0.08
N GLY A 296 0.79 14.36 1.13
CA GLY A 296 1.23 14.91 2.40
C GLY A 296 2.60 15.60 2.34
N ILE A 297 3.56 15.04 1.59
CA ILE A 297 4.87 15.69 1.35
C ILE A 297 4.69 17.01 0.60
N TYR A 298 3.81 17.04 -0.40
CA TYR A 298 3.48 18.26 -1.15
C TYR A 298 2.83 19.32 -0.25
N ALA A 299 1.87 18.91 0.58
CA ALA A 299 1.21 19.81 1.51
C ALA A 299 2.19 20.43 2.52
N LEU A 300 3.12 19.65 3.09
CA LEU A 300 4.14 20.17 4.00
C LEU A 300 5.12 21.13 3.33
N ALA A 301 5.62 20.78 2.14
CA ALA A 301 6.57 21.62 1.41
C ALA A 301 5.94 22.96 0.98
N TYR A 302 4.70 22.95 0.48
CA TYR A 302 4.00 24.19 0.16
C TYR A 302 3.63 24.99 1.41
N ALA A 303 3.15 24.35 2.48
CA ALA A 303 2.92 25.03 3.76
C ALA A 303 4.20 25.75 4.24
N ARG A 304 5.35 25.07 4.16
CA ARG A 304 6.65 25.64 4.54
C ARG A 304 7.04 26.85 3.68
N SER A 305 6.72 26.81 2.38
CA SER A 305 6.95 27.92 1.46
C SER A 305 6.09 29.14 1.74
N LEU A 306 4.92 28.95 2.38
CA LEU A 306 3.95 30.03 2.64
C LEU A 306 4.18 30.72 3.98
N ASN A 307 4.49 29.97 5.04
CA ASN A 307 4.55 30.53 6.40
C ASN A 307 5.92 30.41 7.08
N ASN A 308 6.91 29.84 6.39
CA ASN A 308 8.27 29.66 6.87
C ASN A 308 8.38 28.94 8.24
N PHE A 309 7.48 27.99 8.53
CA PHE A 309 7.43 27.33 9.85
C PHE A 309 8.77 26.72 10.30
N LYS A 310 8.97 26.64 11.62
CA LYS A 310 10.18 26.01 12.18
C LYS A 310 10.07 24.49 12.06
N VAL A 311 11.06 23.88 11.40
CA VAL A 311 11.18 22.42 11.30
C VAL A 311 11.81 21.89 12.60
N PRO A 312 11.18 20.94 13.31
CA PRO A 312 11.81 20.25 14.44
C PRO A 312 13.07 19.50 13.99
N VAL A 313 14.11 19.49 14.82
CA VAL A 313 15.40 18.85 14.49
C VAL A 313 15.75 17.86 15.60
N SER A 314 16.05 16.61 15.23
CA SER A 314 16.56 15.61 16.17
C SER A 314 17.98 15.92 16.65
N GLY A 315 18.21 15.72 17.95
CA GLY A 315 19.54 15.67 18.57
C GLY A 315 19.80 14.27 19.13
N ASP A 316 20.15 14.21 20.42
CA ASP A 316 20.24 12.95 21.18
C ASP A 316 18.86 12.28 21.30
N THR A 317 17.83 13.08 21.53
CA THR A 317 16.43 12.64 21.48
C THR A 317 15.87 12.88 20.09
N ILE A 318 15.33 11.82 19.48
CA ILE A 318 14.67 11.89 18.17
C ILE A 318 13.27 12.50 18.34
N VAL A 319 13.03 13.62 17.65
CA VAL A 319 11.74 14.33 17.66
C VAL A 319 10.67 13.53 16.90
N MET A 320 9.40 13.72 17.26
CA MET A 320 8.32 12.96 16.64
C MET A 320 8.19 13.21 15.13
N PHE A 321 8.49 14.43 14.66
CA PHE A 321 8.53 14.74 13.23
C PHE A 321 9.43 13.77 12.45
N ASP A 322 10.67 13.58 12.91
CA ASP A 322 11.63 12.70 12.24
C ASP A 322 11.27 11.21 12.41
N LYS A 323 10.60 10.82 13.50
CA LYS A 323 10.03 9.46 13.66
C LYS A 323 8.90 9.21 12.65
N VAL A 324 8.00 10.18 12.49
CA VAL A 324 6.89 10.11 11.52
C VAL A 324 7.41 10.10 10.09
N MET A 325 8.44 10.89 9.78
CA MET A 325 9.11 10.88 8.46
C MET A 325 10.00 9.65 8.26
N GLY A 326 10.49 9.06 9.34
CA GLY A 326 11.44 7.93 9.31
C GLY A 326 12.87 8.35 8.97
N THR A 327 13.14 9.66 8.89
CA THR A 327 14.44 10.25 8.52
C THR A 327 14.44 11.74 8.89
N ASP A 328 15.62 12.30 9.20
CA ASP A 328 15.78 13.76 9.36
C ASP A 328 15.91 14.50 8.01
N LYS A 329 16.07 13.76 6.92
CA LYS A 329 16.34 14.33 5.59
C LYS A 329 15.19 15.19 5.08
N ILE A 330 13.93 14.80 5.34
CA ILE A 330 12.78 15.60 4.93
C ILE A 330 12.80 16.97 5.59
N GLY A 331 13.08 17.04 6.90
CA GLY A 331 13.23 18.31 7.60
C GLY A 331 14.31 19.19 7.00
N LYS A 332 15.48 18.61 6.69
CA LYS A 332 16.58 19.32 6.03
C LYS A 332 16.20 19.84 4.64
N TYR A 333 15.47 19.05 3.85
CA TYR A 333 15.01 19.47 2.52
C TYR A 333 14.00 20.61 2.58
N LEU A 334 13.09 20.58 3.57
CA LEU A 334 12.16 21.67 3.84
C LEU A 334 12.89 22.96 4.23
N GLN A 335 13.93 22.87 5.06
CA GLN A 335 14.77 24.02 5.44
C GLN A 335 15.55 24.60 4.26
N GLN A 336 15.97 23.76 3.31
CA GLN A 336 16.61 24.18 2.06
C GLN A 336 15.64 24.82 1.06
N GLY A 337 14.33 24.77 1.32
CA GLY A 337 13.32 25.29 0.41
C GLY A 337 13.15 24.47 -0.86
N LEU A 338 13.47 23.17 -0.82
CA LEU A 338 13.27 22.28 -1.98
C LEU A 338 11.78 22.19 -2.33
N SER A 339 11.49 22.12 -3.63
CA SER A 339 10.13 21.86 -4.11
C SER A 339 9.68 20.44 -3.75
N PRO A 340 8.37 20.16 -3.68
CA PRO A 340 7.89 18.80 -3.44
C PRO A 340 8.45 17.76 -4.41
N GLN A 341 8.56 18.11 -5.71
CA GLN A 341 9.11 17.23 -6.75
C GLN A 341 10.60 16.93 -6.51
N GLN A 342 11.37 17.92 -6.02
CA GLN A 342 12.76 17.70 -5.65
C GLN A 342 12.87 16.79 -4.42
N ILE A 343 12.01 16.97 -3.42
CA ILE A 343 11.95 16.08 -2.24
C ILE A 343 11.62 14.64 -2.66
N GLU A 344 10.63 14.45 -3.54
CA GLU A 344 10.27 13.16 -4.12
C GLU A 344 11.47 12.49 -4.81
N ALA A 345 12.16 13.23 -5.69
CA ALA A 345 13.36 12.74 -6.36
C ALA A 345 14.47 12.32 -5.38
N LYS A 346 14.57 12.96 -4.20
CA LYS A 346 15.58 12.62 -3.18
C LYS A 346 15.30 11.32 -2.45
N TYR A 347 14.04 10.96 -2.18
CA TYR A 347 13.72 9.70 -1.52
C TYR A 347 13.45 8.55 -2.50
N ALA A 348 13.21 8.84 -3.78
CA ALA A 348 12.90 7.84 -4.82
C ALA A 348 13.88 6.66 -4.89
N PRO A 349 15.22 6.83 -4.75
CA PRO A 349 16.14 5.68 -4.79
C PRO A 349 15.91 4.66 -3.67
N ALA A 350 15.70 5.14 -2.44
CA ALA A 350 15.41 4.26 -1.29
C ALA A 350 14.04 3.58 -1.45
N LEU A 351 13.04 4.32 -1.94
CA LEU A 351 11.72 3.79 -2.24
C LEU A 351 11.78 2.68 -3.31
N ALA A 352 12.59 2.86 -4.35
CA ALA A 352 12.77 1.85 -5.40
C ALA A 352 13.44 0.57 -4.86
N GLU A 353 14.37 0.68 -3.91
CA GLU A 353 14.95 -0.48 -3.23
C GLU A 353 13.90 -1.22 -2.41
N PHE A 354 13.11 -0.49 -1.61
CA PHE A 354 12.01 -1.09 -0.86
C PHE A 354 11.01 -1.81 -1.79
N LYS A 355 10.64 -1.18 -2.91
CA LYS A 355 9.73 -1.76 -3.90
C LYS A 355 10.28 -3.08 -4.50
N ARG A 356 11.59 -3.20 -4.66
CA ARG A 356 12.23 -4.48 -5.06
C ARG A 356 12.22 -5.49 -3.92
N GLU A 357 12.66 -5.09 -2.73
CA GLU A 357 12.76 -5.97 -1.57
C GLU A 357 11.41 -6.60 -1.22
N ARG A 358 10.34 -5.80 -1.18
CA ARG A 358 9.00 -6.25 -0.77
C ARG A 358 8.45 -7.38 -1.63
N THR A 359 8.86 -7.49 -2.91
CA THR A 359 8.36 -8.52 -3.84
C THR A 359 8.55 -9.95 -3.32
N LYS A 360 9.61 -10.17 -2.53
CA LYS A 360 9.93 -11.46 -1.91
C LYS A 360 8.91 -11.91 -0.85
N TYR A 361 8.11 -10.97 -0.33
CA TYR A 361 7.22 -11.18 0.80
C TYR A 361 5.74 -11.03 0.43
N LEU A 362 5.44 -10.64 -0.81
CA LEU A 362 4.08 -10.56 -1.30
C LEU A 362 3.44 -11.95 -1.37
N ILE A 363 2.12 -12.00 -1.18
CA ILE A 363 1.34 -13.22 -1.36
C ILE A 363 1.07 -13.36 -2.87
N PRO A 364 1.53 -14.44 -3.53
CA PRO A 364 1.41 -14.60 -4.98
C PRO A 364 -0.04 -14.57 -5.49
N ASP A 365 -0.96 -15.13 -4.70
CA ASP A 365 -2.38 -15.24 -5.06
C ASP A 365 -3.10 -13.89 -5.19
N TYR A 366 -2.53 -12.82 -4.66
CA TYR A 366 -3.09 -11.46 -4.78
C TYR A 366 -2.70 -10.77 -6.09
N GLY A 367 -2.08 -11.49 -7.02
CA GLY A 367 -1.59 -10.98 -8.29
C GLY A 367 -0.19 -10.38 -8.20
N PRO A 368 0.42 -10.10 -9.38
CA PRO A 368 1.80 -9.65 -9.46
C PRO A 368 2.00 -8.29 -8.77
N PRO A 369 3.23 -7.95 -8.37
CA PRO A 369 3.55 -6.57 -8.02
C PRO A 369 3.22 -5.67 -9.21
N VAL A 370 2.39 -4.65 -9.00
CA VAL A 370 2.14 -3.64 -10.03
C VAL A 370 3.36 -2.70 -10.07
N ALA A 371 4.04 -2.62 -11.21
CA ALA A 371 5.13 -1.69 -11.42
C ALA A 371 4.61 -0.26 -11.21
N THR A 372 5.09 0.43 -10.18
CA THR A 372 4.64 1.77 -9.80
C THR A 372 5.63 2.78 -10.31
N GLY A 373 5.29 3.38 -11.45
CA GLY A 373 6.14 4.34 -12.19
C GLY A 373 6.57 3.86 -13.59
N GLY A 374 5.99 2.75 -14.07
CA GLY A 374 6.17 2.27 -15.45
C GLY A 374 4.97 2.59 -16.32
N ILE A 375 5.14 2.44 -17.63
CA ILE A 375 4.07 2.66 -18.59
C ILE A 375 2.98 1.60 -18.38
N THR A 376 1.75 2.05 -18.10
CA THR A 376 0.58 1.16 -17.97
C THR A 376 -0.07 0.94 -19.32
N VAL A 377 -0.61 -0.25 -19.58
CA VAL A 377 -1.25 -0.60 -20.85
C VAL A 377 -2.63 -1.17 -20.57
N PHE A 378 -3.65 -0.66 -21.26
CA PHE A 378 -5.02 -1.15 -21.19
C PHE A 378 -5.45 -1.61 -22.57
N VAL A 379 -6.12 -2.76 -22.66
CA VAL A 379 -6.79 -3.26 -23.87
C VAL A 379 -8.27 -3.43 -23.55
N ASP A 380 -9.14 -2.74 -24.29
CA ASP A 380 -10.60 -2.75 -24.11
C ASP A 380 -11.03 -2.50 -22.65
N GLY A 381 -10.37 -1.52 -22.02
CA GLY A 381 -10.61 -1.13 -20.64
C GLY A 381 -10.00 -2.06 -19.57
N LYS A 382 -9.37 -3.17 -19.96
CA LYS A 382 -8.72 -4.11 -19.04
C LYS A 382 -7.22 -3.83 -18.94
N PRO A 383 -6.64 -3.73 -17.72
CA PRO A 383 -5.20 -3.54 -17.56
C PRO A 383 -4.43 -4.79 -17.98
N LEU A 384 -3.30 -4.60 -18.66
CA LEU A 384 -2.32 -5.63 -18.94
C LEU A 384 -1.11 -5.51 -18.03
N TYR A 385 -0.66 -6.67 -17.55
CA TYR A 385 0.52 -6.80 -16.70
C TYR A 385 1.63 -7.54 -17.43
N PHE A 386 2.86 -7.10 -17.19
CA PHE A 386 4.03 -7.58 -17.89
C PHE A 386 5.09 -8.06 -16.90
N ASP A 387 5.76 -9.15 -17.25
CA ASP A 387 6.94 -9.64 -16.55
C ASP A 387 8.22 -8.87 -16.92
N VAL A 388 8.22 -8.19 -18.07
CA VAL A 388 9.22 -7.22 -18.49
C VAL A 388 8.55 -5.86 -18.68
N GLU A 389 9.00 -4.85 -17.94
CA GLU A 389 8.38 -3.54 -17.93
C GLU A 389 8.39 -2.86 -19.32
N PRO A 390 7.25 -2.28 -19.75
CA PRO A 390 7.23 -1.36 -20.87
C PRO A 390 8.12 -0.13 -20.63
N TYR A 391 8.68 0.45 -21.70
CA TYR A 391 9.58 1.60 -21.62
C TYR A 391 9.45 2.51 -22.85
N ILE A 392 9.94 3.75 -22.75
CA ILE A 392 10.07 4.65 -23.91
C ILE A 392 11.48 4.51 -24.48
N ASP A 393 11.61 4.23 -25.78
CA ASP A 393 12.91 4.14 -26.44
C ASP A 393 13.49 5.53 -26.81
N SER A 394 14.68 5.54 -27.41
CA SER A 394 15.35 6.77 -27.83
C SER A 394 14.61 7.55 -28.93
N ASN A 395 13.66 6.91 -29.62
CA ASN A 395 12.82 7.53 -30.65
C ASN A 395 11.49 8.04 -30.08
N GLY A 396 11.30 7.99 -28.75
CA GLY A 396 10.06 8.42 -28.10
C GLY A 396 8.90 7.43 -28.29
N ARG A 397 9.19 6.16 -28.60
CA ARG A 397 8.18 5.13 -28.80
C ARG A 397 8.01 4.27 -27.56
N THR A 398 6.76 4.07 -27.17
CA THR A 398 6.39 3.15 -26.09
C THR A 398 6.56 1.70 -26.53
N MET A 399 7.60 1.07 -26.01
CA MET A 399 7.97 -0.32 -26.23
C MET A 399 7.32 -1.21 -25.18
N VAL A 400 6.63 -2.25 -25.62
CA VAL A 400 5.81 -3.14 -24.79
C VAL A 400 6.12 -4.60 -25.12
N PRO A 401 6.03 -5.53 -24.15
CA PRO A 401 6.09 -6.96 -24.45
C PRO A 401 4.91 -7.34 -25.35
N PHE A 402 5.22 -7.70 -26.59
CA PHE A 402 4.20 -7.67 -27.64
C PHE A 402 3.13 -8.77 -27.50
N ARG A 403 3.51 -9.93 -26.95
CA ARG A 403 2.66 -11.13 -26.89
C ARG A 403 1.36 -10.88 -26.13
N ALA A 404 1.46 -10.26 -24.95
CA ALA A 404 0.31 -10.02 -24.08
C ALA A 404 -0.73 -9.07 -24.72
N ILE A 405 -0.29 -8.10 -25.53
CA ILE A 405 -1.19 -7.19 -26.24
C ILE A 405 -1.90 -7.92 -27.39
N ALA A 406 -1.14 -8.67 -28.20
CA ALA A 406 -1.70 -9.41 -29.32
C ALA A 406 -2.72 -10.47 -28.85
N GLU A 407 -2.40 -11.22 -27.80
CA GLU A 407 -3.30 -12.22 -27.20
C GLU A 407 -4.55 -11.55 -26.59
N ALA A 408 -4.40 -10.39 -25.92
CA ALA A 408 -5.54 -9.64 -25.39
C ALA A 408 -6.48 -9.11 -26.50
N LEU A 409 -5.94 -8.81 -27.68
CA LEU A 409 -6.70 -8.44 -28.88
C LEU A 409 -7.25 -9.66 -29.66
N GLY A 410 -7.08 -10.88 -29.13
CA GLY A 410 -7.58 -12.12 -29.73
C GLY A 410 -6.73 -12.65 -30.89
N ALA A 411 -5.46 -12.26 -30.99
CA ALA A 411 -4.52 -12.76 -31.99
C ALA A 411 -3.66 -13.92 -31.44
N VAL A 412 -3.24 -14.81 -32.34
CA VAL A 412 -2.28 -15.88 -32.06
C VAL A 412 -0.87 -15.38 -32.37
N VAL A 413 0.08 -15.77 -31.52
CA VAL A 413 1.46 -15.29 -31.58
C VAL A 413 2.44 -16.45 -31.69
N GLU A 414 3.26 -16.43 -32.73
CA GLU A 414 4.31 -17.41 -32.97
C GLU A 414 5.69 -16.75 -33.02
N TRP A 415 6.68 -17.43 -32.47
CA TRP A 415 8.08 -16.99 -32.46
C TRP A 415 8.95 -18.02 -33.17
N SER A 416 9.72 -17.57 -34.17
CA SER A 416 10.72 -18.38 -34.85
C SER A 416 12.12 -17.95 -34.44
N SER A 417 12.77 -18.78 -33.61
CA SER A 417 14.11 -18.50 -33.06
C SER A 417 15.21 -18.50 -34.13
N GLY A 418 15.07 -19.31 -35.19
CA GLY A 418 16.07 -19.42 -36.26
C GLY A 418 16.16 -18.19 -37.15
N VAL A 419 15.08 -17.42 -37.27
CA VAL A 419 14.98 -16.25 -38.17
C VAL A 419 14.80 -14.94 -37.40
N GLY A 420 14.56 -15.01 -36.08
CA GLY A 420 14.32 -13.85 -35.24
C GLY A 420 13.01 -13.13 -35.54
N THR A 421 11.99 -13.89 -35.96
CA THR A 421 10.71 -13.34 -36.41
C THR A 421 9.58 -13.65 -35.43
N VAL A 422 8.76 -12.64 -35.20
CA VAL A 422 7.46 -12.74 -34.55
C VAL A 422 6.39 -12.73 -35.65
N THR A 423 5.51 -13.72 -35.64
CA THR A 423 4.31 -13.75 -36.51
C THR A 423 3.06 -13.62 -35.66
N ILE A 424 2.14 -12.77 -36.09
CA ILE A 424 0.86 -12.49 -35.43
C ILE A 424 -0.26 -12.78 -36.41
N THR A 425 -1.23 -13.58 -35.99
CA THR A 425 -2.37 -13.96 -36.82
C THR A 425 -3.68 -13.67 -36.11
N LYS A 426 -4.57 -12.89 -36.75
CA LYS A 426 -5.93 -12.61 -36.26
C LYS A 426 -6.91 -12.72 -37.44
N GLY A 427 -7.68 -13.81 -37.48
CA GLY A 427 -8.52 -14.11 -38.66
C GLY A 427 -7.65 -14.25 -39.92
N ALA A 428 -7.93 -13.44 -40.94
CA ALA A 428 -7.16 -13.42 -42.20
C ALA A 428 -5.95 -12.46 -42.17
N GLN A 429 -5.74 -11.74 -41.06
CA GLN A 429 -4.66 -10.77 -40.94
C GLN A 429 -3.39 -11.43 -40.41
N GLU A 430 -2.28 -11.22 -41.11
CA GLU A 430 -0.95 -11.71 -40.74
C GLU A 430 0.02 -10.53 -40.64
N ILE A 431 0.76 -10.45 -39.53
CA ILE A 431 1.77 -9.43 -39.28
C ILE A 431 3.07 -10.12 -38.86
N VAL A 432 4.17 -9.83 -39.56
CA VAL A 432 5.49 -10.35 -39.24
C VAL A 432 6.43 -9.22 -38.88
N PHE A 433 6.97 -9.27 -37.66
CA PHE A 433 8.04 -8.41 -37.19
C PHE A 433 9.36 -9.18 -37.17
N THR A 434 10.42 -8.59 -37.72
CA THR A 434 11.78 -9.14 -37.58
C THR A 434 12.56 -8.33 -36.56
N VAL A 435 13.15 -9.00 -35.57
CA VAL A 435 13.98 -8.34 -34.55
C VAL A 435 15.13 -7.59 -35.22
N ASN A 436 15.41 -6.39 -34.70
CA ASN A 436 16.42 -5.46 -35.20
C ASN A 436 16.18 -4.88 -36.60
N LYS A 437 15.02 -5.10 -37.23
CA LYS A 437 14.65 -4.45 -38.51
C LYS A 437 13.52 -3.43 -38.31
N THR A 438 13.58 -2.33 -39.06
CA THR A 438 12.52 -1.30 -39.14
C THR A 438 11.46 -1.62 -40.19
N GLN A 439 11.44 -2.87 -40.67
CA GLN A 439 10.47 -3.39 -41.64
C GLN A 439 9.57 -4.41 -40.92
N ALA A 440 8.27 -4.23 -41.09
CA ALA A 440 7.24 -5.22 -40.76
C ALA A 440 6.56 -5.68 -42.05
N VAL A 441 6.09 -6.91 -42.12
CA VAL A 441 5.25 -7.39 -43.22
C VAL A 441 3.82 -7.47 -42.70
N VAL A 442 2.89 -6.77 -43.33
CA VAL A 442 1.46 -6.79 -42.99
C VAL A 442 0.69 -7.29 -44.20
N ASN A 443 0.06 -8.46 -44.09
CA ASN A 443 -0.67 -9.13 -45.16
C ASN A 443 0.16 -9.24 -46.46
N GLY A 444 1.40 -9.72 -46.35
CA GLY A 444 2.33 -9.88 -47.47
C GLY A 444 2.94 -8.58 -48.00
N ARG A 445 2.61 -7.40 -47.46
CA ARG A 445 3.17 -6.11 -47.88
C ARG A 445 4.12 -5.53 -46.85
N THR A 446 5.29 -5.07 -47.29
CA THR A 446 6.26 -4.39 -46.42
C THR A 446 5.73 -3.03 -45.95
N ARG A 447 5.80 -2.80 -44.64
CA ARG A 447 5.53 -1.54 -43.95
C ARG A 447 6.77 -1.13 -43.16
N TYR A 448 7.02 0.18 -43.10
CA TYR A 448 8.12 0.73 -42.33
C TYR A 448 7.63 1.25 -41.00
N ILE A 449 8.42 0.97 -39.96
CA ILE A 449 8.22 1.45 -38.59
C ILE A 449 9.41 2.29 -38.18
N ASP A 450 9.18 3.33 -37.40
CA ASP A 450 10.20 4.32 -37.04
C ASP A 450 11.11 3.92 -35.88
N THR A 451 10.93 2.70 -35.37
CA THR A 451 11.86 2.05 -34.46
C THR A 451 11.86 0.54 -34.70
N LYS A 452 12.86 -0.16 -34.17
CA LYS A 452 13.05 -1.59 -34.39
C LYS A 452 12.56 -2.43 -33.21
N PRO A 453 11.93 -3.59 -33.43
CA PRO A 453 11.69 -4.57 -32.39
C PRO A 453 13.02 -5.05 -31.80
N VAL A 454 13.07 -5.24 -30.48
CA VAL A 454 14.29 -5.70 -29.78
C VAL A 454 13.95 -6.81 -28.80
N ILE A 455 14.95 -7.61 -28.42
CA ILE A 455 14.80 -8.55 -27.31
C ILE A 455 15.34 -7.89 -26.05
N ARG A 456 14.53 -7.86 -24.98
CA ARG A 456 14.91 -7.36 -23.66
C ARG A 456 14.45 -8.36 -22.60
N ASN A 457 15.37 -8.81 -21.76
CA ASN A 457 15.08 -9.79 -20.69
C ASN A 457 14.29 -11.03 -21.18
N GLY A 458 14.62 -11.55 -22.37
CA GLY A 458 13.93 -12.72 -22.95
C GLY A 458 12.51 -12.45 -23.47
N ARG A 459 12.12 -11.19 -23.65
CA ARG A 459 10.85 -10.79 -24.29
C ARG A 459 11.12 -9.94 -25.52
N THR A 460 10.33 -10.16 -26.57
CA THR A 460 10.34 -9.29 -27.75
C THR A 460 9.53 -8.04 -27.45
N MET A 461 10.17 -6.89 -27.55
CA MET A 461 9.61 -5.57 -27.31
C MET A 461 9.29 -4.93 -28.66
N VAL A 462 8.03 -4.51 -28.84
CA VAL A 462 7.53 -3.89 -30.09
C VAL A 462 6.84 -2.57 -29.72
N PRO A 463 6.80 -1.56 -30.60
CA PRO A 463 6.09 -0.33 -30.31
C PRO A 463 4.57 -0.58 -30.23
N ALA A 464 3.94 -0.16 -29.13
CA ALA A 464 2.52 -0.42 -28.86
C ALA A 464 1.59 0.08 -29.98
N ARG A 465 1.94 1.22 -30.59
CA ARG A 465 1.21 1.83 -31.70
C ARG A 465 1.04 0.87 -32.88
N TYR A 466 2.14 0.32 -33.38
CA TYR A 466 2.11 -0.53 -34.57
C TYR A 466 1.44 -1.87 -34.30
N VAL A 467 1.48 -2.37 -33.05
CA VAL A 467 0.77 -3.61 -32.69
C VAL A 467 -0.74 -3.41 -32.76
N GLY A 468 -1.26 -2.35 -32.15
CA GLY A 468 -2.70 -2.06 -32.18
C GLY A 468 -3.17 -1.68 -33.59
N GLU A 469 -2.52 -0.71 -34.22
CA GLU A 469 -2.94 -0.19 -35.53
C GLU A 469 -2.90 -1.26 -36.63
N PHE A 470 -1.88 -2.14 -36.65
CA PHE A 470 -1.83 -3.21 -37.65
C PHE A 470 -2.87 -4.30 -37.42
N LEU A 471 -3.37 -4.45 -36.19
CA LEU A 471 -4.49 -5.35 -35.85
C LEU A 471 -5.87 -4.66 -35.93
N GLY A 472 -5.92 -3.41 -36.41
CA GLY A 472 -7.14 -2.63 -36.57
C GLY A 472 -7.62 -1.87 -35.33
N ALA A 473 -6.85 -1.85 -34.24
CA ALA A 473 -7.20 -1.18 -32.99
C ALA A 473 -6.76 0.29 -32.95
N ASP A 474 -7.49 1.13 -32.21
CA ASP A 474 -7.10 2.51 -31.87
C ASP A 474 -6.09 2.50 -30.72
N VAL A 475 -4.99 3.26 -30.84
CA VAL A 475 -3.95 3.34 -29.81
C VAL A 475 -3.75 4.78 -29.35
N LYS A 476 -4.05 5.05 -28.09
CA LYS A 476 -3.91 6.35 -27.46
C LYS A 476 -2.84 6.35 -26.37
N TRP A 477 -2.09 7.44 -26.31
CA TRP A 477 -1.13 7.72 -25.26
C TRP A 477 -1.62 8.86 -24.36
N GLU A 478 -1.75 8.59 -23.06
CA GLU A 478 -2.03 9.62 -22.06
C GLU A 478 -0.75 10.00 -21.33
N ASN A 479 -0.16 11.12 -21.75
CA ASN A 479 1.17 11.54 -21.31
C ASN A 479 1.27 11.80 -19.79
N GLY A 480 0.22 12.35 -19.18
CA GLY A 480 0.22 12.70 -17.75
C GLY A 480 0.23 11.50 -16.78
N VAL A 481 -0.11 10.31 -17.27
CA VAL A 481 -0.23 9.07 -16.48
C VAL A 481 0.59 7.92 -17.06
N GLN A 482 1.42 8.21 -18.07
CA GLN A 482 2.20 7.22 -18.81
C GLN A 482 1.37 5.98 -19.17
N LYS A 483 0.20 6.19 -19.79
CA LYS A 483 -0.78 5.14 -20.06
C LYS A 483 -0.98 4.96 -21.56
N VAL A 484 -0.91 3.72 -22.02
CA VAL A 484 -1.35 3.29 -23.34
C VAL A 484 -2.77 2.74 -23.22
N ILE A 485 -3.69 3.25 -24.02
CA ILE A 485 -5.05 2.72 -24.16
C ILE A 485 -5.17 2.16 -25.56
N ILE A 486 -5.55 0.89 -25.66
CA ILE A 486 -5.80 0.18 -26.91
C ILE A 486 -7.26 -0.23 -26.92
N THR A 487 -7.97 0.10 -28.00
CA THR A 487 -9.38 -0.25 -28.17
C THR A 487 -9.54 -1.00 -29.49
N SER A 488 -10.04 -2.23 -29.42
CA SER A 488 -10.17 -3.17 -30.53
C SER A 488 -11.12 -2.73 -31.63
#